data_AF-A0A1M6HWD4-F1
#
_entry.id   AF-A0A1M6HWD4-F1
#
_cell.length_a   1.000
_cell.length_b   1.000
_cell.length_c   1.000
_cell.angle_alpha   90.00
_cell.angle_beta   90.00
_cell.angle_gamma   90.00
#
_symmetry.space_group_name_H-M   'P 1'
#
loop_
_entity.id
_entity.type
_entity.pdbx_description
1 polymer ?
#
loop_
_entity_poly.entity_id
_entity_poly.type
_entity_poly.pdbx_seq_one_letter_code
_entity_poly.pdbx_strand_id
1 'polypeptide(L)'
;MAMLLCAIPILWAAVTDFRKRIIPDWTWIAILLIGGVSAFMLPYPTLLERIAGFLLPGLCLFLLAMKYGGVGGGDIKLTAAMGFCFGLYGFAAILFFALVPACIYAKVTKQKSVPLAVFLGIGFFTYAGVLFIYGLICC
;
A
#
# COMPACT_ATOMS: atom_id res chain seq x y z
N MET A 1 14.71 6.62 -4.65
CA MET A 1 14.78 7.41 -3.39
C MET A 1 13.49 7.33 -2.57
N ALA A 2 12.32 7.73 -3.10
CA ALA A 2 11.05 7.73 -2.34
C ALA A 2 10.60 6.36 -1.82
N MET A 3 10.85 5.27 -2.57
CA MET A 3 10.44 3.92 -2.15
C MET A 3 11.13 3.46 -0.86
N LEU A 4 12.42 3.73 -0.68
CA LEU A 4 13.17 3.38 0.53
C LEU A 4 12.63 4.10 1.77
N LEU A 5 12.19 5.35 1.63
CA LEU A 5 11.60 6.12 2.72
C LEU A 5 10.23 5.59 3.14
N CYS A 6 9.43 5.09 2.20
CA CYS A 6 8.14 4.46 2.49
C CYS A 6 8.27 3.09 3.16
N ALA A 7 9.41 2.41 3.03
CA ALA A 7 9.61 1.09 3.62
C ALA A 7 9.48 1.09 5.16
N ILE A 8 9.98 2.14 5.82
CA ILE A 8 9.96 2.28 7.28
C ILE A 8 8.53 2.38 7.84
N PRO A 9 7.68 3.34 7.40
CA PRO A 9 6.30 3.44 7.89
C PRO A 9 5.44 2.23 7.47
N ILE A 10 5.71 1.60 6.32
CA ILE A 10 5.00 0.39 5.88
C ILE A 10 5.36 -0.81 6.77
N LEU A 11 6.65 -1.03 7.08
CA LEU A 11 7.08 -2.06 8.02
C LEU A 11 6.46 -1.85 9.40
N TRP A 12 6.47 -0.60 9.88
CA TRP A 12 5.88 -0.27 11.17
C TRP A 12 4.37 -0.51 11.17
N ALA A 13 3.66 -0.11 10.10
CA ALA A 13 2.25 -0.39 9.92
C ALA A 13 1.97 -1.90 9.91
N ALA A 14 2.74 -2.69 9.15
CA ALA A 14 2.60 -4.14 9.06
C ALA A 14 2.83 -4.83 10.42
N VAL A 15 3.89 -4.47 11.14
CA VAL A 15 4.20 -5.04 12.46
C VAL A 15 3.13 -4.65 13.48
N THR A 16 2.65 -3.41 13.45
CA THR A 16 1.61 -2.94 14.38
C THR A 16 0.24 -3.55 14.06
N ASP A 17 -0.09 -3.73 12.78
CA ASP A 17 -1.30 -4.40 12.32
C ASP A 17 -1.30 -5.89 12.72
N PHE A 18 -0.16 -6.58 12.59
CA PHE A 18 -0.01 -7.96 13.04
C PHE A 18 -0.13 -8.12 14.56
N ARG A 19 0.40 -7.16 15.35
CA ARG A 19 0.42 -7.24 16.81
C ARG A 19 -0.84 -6.74 17.49
N LYS A 20 -1.44 -5.67 16.97
CA LYS A 20 -2.51 -4.91 17.65
C LYS A 20 -3.75 -4.69 16.78
N ARG A 21 -3.71 -5.02 15.48
CA ARG A 21 -4.79 -4.73 14.49
C ARG A 21 -5.25 -3.27 14.50
N ILE A 22 -4.33 -2.35 14.82
CA ILE A 22 -4.57 -0.92 14.83
C ILE A 22 -3.48 -0.31 13.98
N ILE A 23 -3.87 0.42 12.93
CA ILE A 23 -2.95 1.17 12.08
C ILE A 23 -2.78 2.56 12.71
N PRO A 24 -1.58 2.91 13.21
CA PRO A 24 -1.35 4.21 13.83
C PRO A 24 -1.42 5.32 12.78
N ASP A 25 -2.04 6.46 13.12
CA ASP A 25 -2.31 7.51 12.13
C ASP A 25 -1.05 8.13 11.50
N TRP A 26 0.07 8.08 12.21
CA TRP A 26 1.35 8.63 11.74
C TRP A 26 1.89 7.92 10.49
N THR A 27 1.54 6.65 10.24
CA THR A 27 2.10 5.88 9.11
C THR A 27 1.55 6.35 7.78
N TRP A 28 0.23 6.52 7.66
CA TRP A 28 -0.39 7.00 6.43
C TRP A 28 -0.06 8.48 6.17
N ILE A 29 0.08 9.30 7.23
CA ILE A 29 0.53 10.70 7.11
C ILE A 29 1.95 10.76 6.56
N ALA A 30 2.87 9.94 7.09
CA ALA A 30 4.26 9.90 6.63
C ALA A 30 4.35 9.49 5.16
N ILE A 31 3.61 8.46 4.74
CA ILE A 31 3.60 7.98 3.34
C ILE A 31 3.03 9.05 2.41
N LEU A 32 1.96 9.74 2.82
CA LEU A 32 1.36 10.81 2.02
C LEU A 32 2.32 11.99 1.86
N LEU A 33 3.03 12.36 2.93
CA LEU A 33 4.03 13.44 2.91
C LEU A 33 5.21 13.08 2.00
N ILE A 34 5.74 11.86 2.09
CA ILE A 34 6.78 11.36 1.18
C ILE A 34 6.28 11.37 -0.27
N GLY A 35 5.04 10.92 -0.50
CA GLY A 35 4.40 10.96 -1.81
C GLY A 35 4.28 12.38 -2.36
N GLY A 36 3.92 13.35 -1.52
CA GLY A 36 3.77 14.76 -1.87
C GLY A 36 5.11 15.43 -2.21
N VAL A 37 6.13 15.22 -1.38
CA VAL A 37 7.49 15.68 -1.66
C VAL A 37 8.02 15.05 -2.95
N SER A 38 7.74 13.76 -3.17
CA SER A 38 8.10 13.09 -4.42
C SER A 38 7.35 13.65 -5.63
N ALA A 39 6.08 14.07 -5.50
CA ALA A 39 5.33 14.69 -6.58
C ALA A 39 5.88 16.07 -6.96
N PHE A 40 6.45 16.79 -5.99
CA PHE A 40 7.07 18.09 -6.22
C PHE A 40 8.48 17.97 -6.83
N MET A 41 9.26 16.96 -6.42
CA MET A 41 10.63 16.76 -6.93
C MET A 41 10.71 15.99 -8.25
N LEU A 42 9.75 15.10 -8.55
CA LEU A 42 9.79 14.23 -9.73
C LEU A 42 8.54 14.43 -10.59
N PRO A 43 8.69 14.81 -11.87
CA PRO A 43 7.55 14.97 -12.78
C PRO A 43 6.90 13.64 -13.18
N TYR A 44 7.52 12.50 -12.85
CA TYR A 44 7.02 11.15 -13.12
C TYR A 44 6.91 10.37 -11.80
N PRO A 45 5.79 9.67 -11.52
CA PRO A 45 4.55 9.56 -12.29
C PRO A 45 3.73 10.86 -12.31
N THR A 46 2.90 11.04 -13.35
CA THR A 46 2.10 12.26 -13.56
C THR A 46 1.15 12.51 -12.39
N LEU A 47 0.81 13.79 -12.13
CA LEU A 47 -0.12 14.15 -11.05
C LEU A 47 -1.47 13.44 -11.18
N LEU A 48 -1.97 13.26 -12.41
CA LEU A 48 -3.20 12.52 -12.66
C LEU A 48 -3.11 11.06 -12.22
N GLU A 49 -2.00 10.37 -12.49
CA GLU A 49 -1.80 8.99 -12.05
C GLU A 49 -1.69 8.85 -10.53
N ARG A 50 -1.12 9.87 -9.86
CA ARG A 50 -1.04 9.92 -8.40
C ARG A 50 -2.41 10.16 -7.77
N ILE A 51 -3.20 11.09 -8.32
CA ILE A 51 -4.57 11.35 -7.87
C ILE A 51 -5.45 10.13 -8.14
N ALA A 52 -5.34 9.51 -9.31
CA ALA A 52 -6.03 8.27 -9.62
C ALA A 52 -5.61 7.15 -8.65
N GLY A 53 -4.31 7.04 -8.39
CA GLY A 53 -3.75 6.12 -7.41
C GLY A 53 -4.24 6.37 -5.98
N PHE A 54 -4.52 7.61 -5.59
CA PHE A 54 -5.13 7.91 -4.28
C PHE A 54 -6.61 7.53 -4.24
N LEU A 55 -7.36 7.97 -5.26
CA LEU A 55 -8.82 7.96 -5.24
C LEU A 55 -9.39 6.57 -5.53
N LEU A 56 -8.88 5.85 -6.54
CA LEU A 56 -9.41 4.54 -6.93
C LEU A 56 -9.33 3.50 -5.80
N PRO A 57 -8.15 3.18 -5.25
CA PRO A 57 -8.06 2.14 -4.24
C PRO A 57 -8.66 2.57 -2.89
N GLY A 58 -8.58 3.86 -2.54
CA GLY A 58 -9.27 4.40 -1.38
C GLY A 58 -10.79 4.26 -1.48
N LEU A 59 -11.37 4.64 -2.63
CA LEU A 59 -12.80 4.54 -2.88
C LEU A 59 -13.26 3.07 -2.98
N CYS A 60 -12.47 2.19 -3.62
CA CYS A 60 -12.77 0.77 -3.68
C CYS A 60 -12.87 0.14 -2.29
N LEU A 61 -11.90 0.39 -1.40
CA LEU A 61 -11.96 -0.14 -0.02
C LEU A 61 -13.06 0.51 0.80
N PHE A 62 -13.36 1.80 0.57
CA PHE A 62 -14.48 2.47 1.23
C PHE A 62 -15.83 1.86 0.84
N LEU A 63 -16.06 1.59 -0.44
CA LEU A 63 -17.26 0.90 -0.92
C LEU A 63 -17.34 -0.53 -0.37
N LEU A 64 -16.21 -1.23 -0.28
CA LEU A 64 -16.14 -2.56 0.34
C LEU A 64 -16.51 -2.50 1.83
N ALA A 65 -16.01 -1.49 2.54
CA ALA A 65 -16.31 -1.27 3.96
C ALA A 65 -17.81 -1.04 4.16
N MET A 66 -18.44 -0.23 3.32
CA MET A 66 -19.88 0.04 3.37
C MET A 66 -20.72 -1.20 3.06
N LYS A 67 -20.34 -2.00 2.05
CA LYS A 67 -21.14 -3.13 1.58
C LYS A 67 -20.98 -4.40 2.42
N TYR A 68 -19.76 -4.70 2.86
CA TYR A 68 -19.44 -5.97 3.51
C TYR A 68 -19.15 -5.85 5.00
N GLY A 69 -18.92 -4.64 5.53
CA GLY A 69 -18.68 -4.39 6.95
C GLY A 69 -17.50 -5.19 7.50
N GLY A 70 -16.32 -4.59 7.60
CA GLY A 70 -15.15 -5.30 8.13
C GLY A 70 -13.78 -4.79 7.68
N VAL A 71 -13.75 -3.78 6.80
CA VAL A 71 -12.50 -3.09 6.43
C VAL A 71 -12.27 -1.94 7.41
N GLY A 72 -11.08 -1.87 8.00
CA GLY A 72 -10.72 -0.82 8.94
C GLY A 72 -10.53 0.52 8.22
N GLY A 73 -10.98 1.62 8.84
CA GLY A 73 -10.73 2.97 8.31
C GLY A 73 -9.24 3.28 8.12
N GLY A 74 -8.38 2.67 8.95
CA GLY A 74 -6.92 2.75 8.81
C GLY A 74 -6.41 2.12 7.50
N ASP A 75 -6.99 0.97 7.09
CA ASP A 75 -6.61 0.28 5.85
C ASP A 75 -6.91 1.14 4.63
N ILE A 76 -8.08 1.82 4.63
CA ILE A 76 -8.51 2.71 3.55
C ILE A 76 -7.52 3.87 3.41
N LYS A 77 -7.18 4.54 4.52
CA LYS A 77 -6.25 5.67 4.51
C LYS A 77 -4.83 5.27 4.09
N LEU A 78 -4.35 4.13 4.61
CA LEU A 78 -3.02 3.60 4.27
C LEU A 78 -2.93 3.25 2.78
N THR A 79 -3.94 2.56 2.26
CA THR A 79 -4.02 2.16 0.85
C THR A 79 -4.11 3.37 -0.06
N ALA A 80 -4.89 4.39 0.31
CA ALA A 80 -4.96 5.65 -0.43
C ALA A 80 -3.61 6.38 -0.43
N ALA A 81 -2.93 6.48 0.72
CA ALA A 81 -1.62 7.11 0.83
C ALA A 81 -0.55 6.37 0.00
N MET A 82 -0.55 5.04 0.02
CA MET A 82 0.35 4.23 -0.82
C MET A 82 0.05 4.42 -2.30
N GLY A 83 -1.22 4.39 -2.68
CA GLY A 83 -1.61 4.64 -4.07
C GLY A 83 -1.23 6.03 -4.58
N PHE A 84 -1.26 7.06 -3.72
CA PHE A 84 -0.73 8.39 -4.06
C PHE A 84 0.79 8.41 -4.25
N CYS A 85 1.51 7.67 -3.41
CA CYS A 85 2.97 7.63 -3.45
C CYS A 85 3.52 6.83 -4.63
N PHE A 86 2.90 5.70 -4.96
CA PHE A 86 3.36 4.77 -6.02
C PHE A 86 2.64 4.99 -7.36
N GLY A 87 1.56 5.76 -7.38
CA GLY A 87 0.68 5.90 -8.55
C GLY A 87 -0.18 4.66 -8.77
N LEU A 88 -1.14 4.77 -9.69
CA LEU A 88 -2.09 3.70 -9.97
C LEU A 88 -1.42 2.38 -10.37
N TYR A 89 -0.51 2.42 -11.35
CA TYR A 89 0.11 1.21 -11.91
C TYR A 89 1.05 0.51 -10.92
N GLY A 90 1.90 1.27 -10.24
CA GLY A 90 2.79 0.73 -9.21
C GLY A 90 2.00 0.13 -8.05
N PHE A 91 0.94 0.82 -7.60
CA PHE A 91 0.10 0.32 -6.54
C PHE A 91 -0.74 -0.91 -6.96
N ALA A 92 -1.23 -0.96 -8.20
CA ALA A 92 -1.92 -2.12 -8.73
C ALA A 92 -1.01 -3.36 -8.76
N ALA A 93 0.26 -3.20 -9.13
CA ALA A 93 1.24 -4.28 -9.07
C ALA A 93 1.46 -4.77 -7.62
N ILE A 94 1.64 -3.84 -6.68
CA ILE A 94 1.79 -4.15 -5.24
C ILE A 94 0.56 -4.93 -4.73
N LEU A 95 -0.65 -4.47 -5.06
CA LEU A 95 -1.90 -5.14 -4.72
C LEU A 95 -1.98 -6.54 -5.31
N PHE A 96 -1.59 -6.72 -6.57
CA PHE A 96 -1.60 -8.01 -7.23
C PHE A 96 -0.71 -9.02 -6.50
N PHE A 97 0.52 -8.62 -6.13
CA PHE A 97 1.41 -9.45 -5.32
C PHE A 97 0.90 -9.66 -3.90
N ALA A 98 0.23 -8.69 -3.29
CA ALA A 98 -0.38 -8.81 -1.96
C ALA A 98 -1.61 -9.74 -1.95
N LEU A 99 -2.36 -9.79 -3.06
CA LEU A 99 -3.61 -10.56 -3.15
C LEU A 99 -3.36 -12.07 -3.11
N VAL A 100 -2.27 -12.55 -3.72
CA VAL A 100 -1.92 -13.99 -3.75
C VAL A 100 -1.80 -14.58 -2.33
N PRO A 101 -0.92 -14.08 -1.45
CA PRO A 101 -0.83 -14.56 -0.08
C PRO A 101 -2.08 -14.24 0.74
N ALA A 102 -2.77 -13.12 0.48
CA ALA A 102 -4.01 -12.79 1.18
C ALA A 102 -5.14 -13.81 0.88
N CYS A 103 -5.29 -14.23 -0.37
CA CYS A 103 -6.28 -15.24 -0.78
C CYS A 103 -5.98 -16.62 -0.17
N ILE A 104 -4.70 -17.01 -0.15
CA ILE A 104 -4.29 -18.27 0.48
C ILE A 104 -4.58 -18.20 1.99
N TYR A 105 -4.18 -17.11 2.64
CA TYR A 105 -4.41 -16.92 4.06
C TYR A 105 -5.89 -16.91 4.41
N ALA A 106 -6.73 -16.20 3.64
CA ALA A 106 -8.18 -16.16 3.83
C ALA A 106 -8.84 -17.54 3.72
N LYS A 107 -8.42 -18.36 2.74
CA LYS A 107 -8.90 -19.74 2.61
C LYS A 107 -8.48 -20.63 3.78
N VAL A 108 -7.23 -20.48 4.25
CA VAL A 108 -6.65 -21.33 5.29
C VAL A 108 -7.18 -20.97 6.68
N THR A 109 -7.27 -19.68 7.02
CA THR A 109 -7.65 -19.28 8.38
C THR A 109 -9.15 -19.15 8.59
N LYS A 110 -9.99 -19.04 7.56
CA LYS A 110 -11.46 -18.77 7.67
C LYS A 110 -11.81 -17.60 8.62
N GLN A 111 -10.84 -16.75 8.96
CA GLN A 111 -10.99 -15.64 9.88
C GLN A 111 -11.56 -14.44 9.13
N LYS A 112 -12.51 -13.73 9.74
CA LYS A 112 -13.16 -12.55 9.15
C LYS A 112 -12.24 -11.33 8.97
N SER A 113 -11.06 -11.33 9.58
CA SER A 113 -10.19 -10.16 9.69
C SER A 113 -8.78 -10.50 9.24
N VAL A 114 -8.48 -10.15 8.00
CA VAL A 114 -7.19 -10.32 7.34
C VAL A 114 -6.35 -9.07 7.62
N PRO A 115 -5.13 -9.17 8.18
CA PRO A 115 -4.26 -8.02 8.42
C PRO A 115 -3.73 -7.46 7.10
N LEU A 116 -4.50 -6.55 6.50
CA LEU A 116 -4.30 -6.09 5.12
C LEU A 116 -2.96 -5.36 4.97
N ALA A 117 -2.52 -4.61 5.99
CA ALA A 117 -1.24 -3.90 5.97
C ALA A 117 -0.03 -4.85 5.87
N VAL A 118 -0.11 -6.06 6.42
CA VAL A 118 0.96 -7.06 6.33
C VAL A 118 1.13 -7.54 4.88
N PHE A 119 0.03 -7.88 4.22
CA PHE A 119 0.06 -8.32 2.81
C PHE A 119 0.49 -7.18 1.89
N LEU A 120 0.02 -5.96 2.14
CA LEU A 120 0.42 -4.76 1.42
C LEU A 120 1.93 -4.51 1.55
N GLY A 121 2.50 -4.73 2.75
CA GLY A 121 3.93 -4.68 3.00
C GLY A 121 4.72 -5.71 2.19
N ILE A 122 4.27 -6.97 2.16
CA ILE A 122 4.90 -8.03 1.36
C ILE A 122 4.88 -7.68 -0.13
N GLY A 123 3.75 -7.18 -0.63
CA GLY A 123 3.62 -6.71 -2.02
C GLY A 123 4.59 -5.57 -2.32
N PHE A 124 4.73 -4.63 -1.39
CA PHE A 124 5.65 -3.50 -1.52
C PHE A 124 7.12 -3.97 -1.57
N PHE A 125 7.55 -4.87 -0.69
CA PHE A 125 8.91 -5.42 -0.72
C PHE A 125 9.20 -6.20 -2.00
N THR A 126 8.23 -6.98 -2.47
CA THR A 126 8.36 -7.72 -3.74
C THR A 126 8.54 -6.75 -4.90
N TYR A 127 7.68 -5.73 -5.00
CA TYR A 127 7.76 -4.72 -6.04
C TYR A 127 9.09 -3.95 -6.00
N ALA A 128 9.53 -3.52 -4.82
CA ALA A 128 10.80 -2.83 -4.65
C ALA A 128 12.00 -3.71 -5.04
N GLY A 129 11.98 -4.99 -4.66
CA GLY A 129 13.02 -5.97 -5.04
C GLY A 129 13.07 -6.22 -6.54
N VAL A 130 11.90 -6.37 -7.19
CA VAL A 130 11.81 -6.49 -8.65
C VAL A 130 12.40 -5.25 -9.33
N LEU A 131 12.01 -4.05 -8.90
CA LEU A 131 12.51 -2.80 -9.48
C LEU A 131 14.03 -2.66 -9.31
N PHE A 132 14.56 -3.09 -8.15
CA PHE A 132 16.00 -3.09 -7.88
C PHE A 132 16.76 -4.06 -8.80
N ILE A 133 16.24 -5.28 -9.00
CA ILE A 133 16.82 -6.28 -9.91
C ILE A 133 16.78 -5.78 -11.36
N TYR A 134 15.66 -5.21 -11.81
CA TYR A 134 15.58 -4.62 -13.15
C TYR A 134 16.58 -3.48 -13.35
N GLY A 135 16.78 -2.64 -12.33
CA GLY A 135 17.81 -1.60 -12.36
C GLY A 135 19.23 -2.15 -12.44
N LEU A 136 19.48 -3.33 -11.86
CA LEU A 136 20.78 -4.00 -11.89
C LEU A 136 21.07 -4.73 -13.21
N ILE A 137 20.02 -5.22 -13.90
CA ILE A 137 20.13 -5.95 -15.17
C ILE A 137 20.18 -5.00 -16.38
N CYS A 138 19.56 -3.83 -16.28
CA CYS A 138 19.55 -2.82 -17.35
C CYS A 138 20.70 -1.80 -17.27
N CYS A 139 21.66 -1.97 -16.36
CA CYS A 139 22.93 -1.23 -16.34
C CYS A 139 24.05 -2.09 -16.94
#